data_AF-A0A537VY78-F1
#
_entry.id   AF-A0A537VY78-F1
#
_cell.length_a   1.000
_cell.length_b   1.000
_cell.length_c   1.000
_cell.angle_alpha   90.00
_cell.angle_beta   90.00
_cell.angle_gamma   90.00
#
_symmetry.space_group_name_H-M   'P 1'
#
loop_
_entity.id
_entity.type
_entity.pdbx_description
1 polymer ?
#
loop_
_entity_poly.entity_id
_entity_poly.type
_entity_poly.pdbx_seq_one_letter_code
_entity_poly.pdbx_strand_id
1 'polypeptide(L)'
;MKAALRGLGFVWALPGTLVGAALGATMAVRPTLRDGVLVFTGDRGFGALHRRLGFGAITFGRVVLTNKPMDDRVFAHELVHVRQWELWGPLTFVVYPLASVAGYRRNPFEVAARRRAGE
;
A
#
# COMPACT_ATOMS: atom_id res chain seq x y z
N MET A 1 15.13 13.94 -16.81
CA MET A 1 15.25 14.01 -15.33
C MET A 1 14.05 13.42 -14.59
N LYS A 2 12.80 13.90 -14.81
CA LYS A 2 11.60 13.37 -14.13
C LYS A 2 11.37 11.85 -14.33
N ALA A 3 11.63 11.33 -15.52
CA ALA A 3 11.52 9.89 -15.81
C ALA A 3 12.56 9.04 -15.05
N ALA A 4 13.80 9.52 -14.94
CA ALA A 4 14.86 8.82 -14.19
C ALA A 4 14.55 8.77 -12.68
N LEU A 5 14.04 9.86 -12.11
CA LEU A 5 13.60 9.91 -10.70
C LEU A 5 12.39 8.99 -10.45
N ARG A 6 11.49 8.84 -11.43
CA ARG A 6 10.40 7.85 -11.37
C ARG A 6 10.92 6.42 -11.43
N GLY A 7 11.90 6.15 -12.29
CA GLY A 7 12.56 4.84 -12.38
C GLY A 7 13.30 4.46 -11.09
N LEU A 8 14.02 5.40 -10.48
CA LEU A 8 14.72 5.15 -9.22
C LEU A 8 13.74 4.86 -8.07
N GLY A 9 12.66 5.63 -7.98
CA GLY A 9 11.60 5.37 -6.98
C GLY A 9 10.93 4.01 -7.17
N PHE A 10 10.71 3.60 -8.43
CA PHE A 10 10.19 2.26 -8.73
C PHE A 10 11.12 1.16 -8.23
N VAL A 11 12.42 1.25 -8.55
CA VAL A 11 13.43 0.28 -8.11
C VAL A 11 13.52 0.26 -6.58
N TRP A 12 13.49 1.44 -5.96
CA TRP A 12 13.53 1.58 -4.50
C TRP A 12 12.32 0.97 -3.80
N ALA A 13 11.15 0.96 -4.45
CA ALA A 13 9.94 0.31 -3.95
C ALA A 13 9.90 -1.22 -4.21
N LEU A 14 10.85 -1.81 -4.94
CA LEU A 14 10.82 -3.23 -5.31
C LEU A 14 10.80 -4.18 -4.11
N PRO A 15 11.57 -3.98 -3.03
CA PRO A 15 11.53 -4.90 -1.88
C PRO A 15 10.14 -4.97 -1.24
N GLY A 16 9.47 -3.82 -1.09
CA GLY A 16 8.08 -3.76 -0.64
C GLY A 16 7.14 -4.46 -1.64
N THR A 17 7.35 -4.23 -2.95
CA THR A 17 6.54 -4.85 -4.01
C THR A 17 6.63 -6.39 -3.96
N LEU A 18 7.82 -6.94 -3.73
CA LEU A 18 8.03 -8.39 -3.58
C LEU A 18 7.30 -8.94 -2.35
N VAL A 19 7.40 -8.26 -1.21
CA VAL A 19 6.65 -8.64 0.02
C VAL A 19 5.14 -8.60 -0.24
N GLY A 20 4.64 -7.51 -0.84
CA GLY A 20 3.24 -7.38 -1.20
C GLY A 20 2.76 -8.48 -2.14
N ALA A 21 3.54 -8.82 -3.17
CA ALA A 21 3.22 -9.89 -4.10
C ALA A 21 3.22 -11.27 -3.42
N ALA A 22 4.17 -11.55 -2.54
CA ALA A 22 4.22 -12.78 -1.77
C ALA A 22 3.00 -12.93 -0.85
N LEU A 23 2.61 -11.86 -0.14
CA LEU A 23 1.40 -11.83 0.67
C LEU A 23 0.13 -11.95 -0.18
N GLY A 24 0.07 -11.27 -1.32
CA GLY A 24 -1.03 -11.36 -2.28
C GLY A 24 -1.22 -12.76 -2.86
N ALA A 25 -0.13 -13.49 -3.12
CA ALA A 25 -0.19 -14.88 -3.57
C ALA A 25 -0.93 -15.79 -2.57
N THR A 26 -0.81 -15.53 -1.26
CA THR A 26 -1.55 -16.29 -0.23
C THR A 26 -3.06 -16.10 -0.30
N MET A 27 -3.54 -15.04 -0.95
CA MET A 27 -4.97 -14.76 -1.11
C MET A 27 -5.63 -15.64 -2.18
N ALA A 28 -4.83 -16.33 -3.01
CA ALA A 28 -5.29 -17.21 -4.08
C ALA A 28 -6.30 -16.54 -5.04
N VAL A 29 -6.07 -15.26 -5.34
CA VAL A 29 -6.85 -14.47 -6.29
C VAL A 29 -5.96 -13.97 -7.42
N ARG A 30 -6.54 -13.80 -8.61
CA ARG A 30 -5.86 -13.16 -9.73
C ARG A 30 -5.83 -11.64 -9.50
N PRO A 31 -4.65 -11.00 -9.43
CA PRO A 31 -4.60 -9.56 -9.25
C PRO A 31 -5.01 -8.82 -10.52
N THR A 32 -5.45 -7.56 -10.34
CA THR A 32 -5.69 -6.62 -11.43
C THR A 32 -4.58 -5.56 -11.44
N LEU A 33 -4.25 -5.04 -12.62
CA LEU A 33 -3.34 -3.91 -12.75
C LEU A 33 -4.17 -2.63 -12.90
N ARG A 34 -4.01 -1.67 -11.99
CA ARG A 34 -4.69 -0.39 -12.00
C ARG A 34 -3.66 0.72 -11.81
N ASP A 35 -3.50 1.62 -12.78
CA ASP A 35 -2.51 2.71 -12.75
C ASP A 35 -1.07 2.25 -12.42
N GLY A 36 -0.70 1.07 -12.93
CA GLY A 36 0.61 0.45 -12.70
C GLY A 36 0.78 -0.13 -11.29
N VAL A 37 -0.28 -0.25 -10.51
CA VAL A 37 -0.33 -0.85 -9.17
C VAL A 37 -1.03 -2.20 -9.26
N LEU A 38 -0.45 -3.22 -8.64
CA LEU A 38 -1.01 -4.56 -8.62
C LEU A 38 -2.00 -4.67 -7.45
N VAL A 39 -3.27 -4.93 -7.73
CA VAL A 39 -4.34 -4.96 -6.72
C VAL A 39 -4.84 -6.38 -6.54
N PHE A 40 -4.71 -6.90 -5.32
CA PHE A 40 -5.31 -8.17 -4.91
C PHE A 40 -6.56 -7.86 -4.07
N THR A 41 -7.73 -8.30 -4.56
CA THR A 41 -8.99 -8.17 -3.82
C THR A 41 -9.49 -9.55 -3.44
N GLY A 42 -9.51 -9.86 -2.15
CA GLY A 42 -9.91 -11.17 -1.68
C GLY A 42 -9.86 -11.30 -0.17
N ASP A 43 -10.55 -12.29 0.35
CA ASP A 43 -10.89 -12.36 1.76
C ASP A 43 -10.33 -13.64 2.44
N ARG A 44 -9.38 -14.30 1.74
CA ARG A 44 -8.63 -15.50 2.14
C ARG A 44 -7.15 -15.17 2.40
N GLY A 45 -6.42 -16.09 3.03
CA GLY A 45 -4.99 -15.92 3.32
C GLY A 45 -4.72 -14.62 4.09
N PHE A 46 -3.80 -13.80 3.58
CA PHE A 46 -3.52 -12.50 4.16
C PHE A 46 -4.75 -11.57 4.20
N GLY A 47 -5.64 -11.61 3.21
CA GLY A 47 -6.87 -10.81 3.21
C GLY A 47 -7.81 -11.15 4.37
N ALA A 48 -7.88 -12.43 4.76
CA ALA A 48 -8.65 -12.87 5.93
C ALA A 48 -8.05 -12.37 7.24
N LEU A 49 -6.72 -12.47 7.39
CA LEU A 49 -5.99 -11.97 8.55
C LEU A 49 -6.18 -10.46 8.70
N HIS A 50 -5.98 -9.73 7.61
CA HIS A 50 -6.10 -8.27 7.59
C HIS A 50 -7.51 -7.80 7.97
N ARG A 51 -8.56 -8.48 7.47
CA ARG A 51 -9.95 -8.24 7.88
C ARG A 51 -10.17 -8.47 9.38
N ARG A 52 -9.64 -9.56 9.93
CA ARG A 52 -9.76 -9.88 11.37
C ARG A 52 -9.10 -8.84 12.26
N LEU A 53 -8.03 -8.21 11.79
CA LEU A 53 -7.33 -7.11 12.47
C LEU A 53 -8.05 -5.76 12.31
N GLY A 54 -9.17 -5.70 11.58
CA GLY A 54 -9.97 -4.48 11.41
C GLY A 54 -9.49 -3.55 10.29
N PHE A 55 -8.56 -3.99 9.43
CA PHE A 55 -8.02 -3.18 8.35
C PHE A 55 -8.65 -3.52 6.99
N GLY A 56 -8.87 -2.51 6.13
CA GLY A 56 -9.55 -2.67 4.85
C GLY A 56 -8.62 -2.87 3.64
N ALA A 57 -7.52 -2.13 3.59
CA ALA A 57 -6.51 -2.20 2.55
C ALA A 57 -5.13 -1.90 3.14
N ILE A 58 -4.08 -2.40 2.49
CA ILE A 58 -2.68 -2.10 2.83
C ILE A 58 -1.82 -2.11 1.58
N THR A 59 -0.85 -1.21 1.54
CA THR A 59 0.08 -1.06 0.42
C THR A 59 1.50 -1.47 0.80
N PHE A 60 2.10 -2.32 -0.04
CA PHE A 60 3.53 -2.65 -0.01
C PHE A 60 4.16 -2.39 -1.36
N GLY A 61 5.06 -1.40 -1.45
CA GLY A 61 5.65 -1.00 -2.71
C GLY A 61 4.58 -0.55 -3.69
N ARG A 62 4.44 -1.29 -4.79
CA ARG A 62 3.40 -1.09 -5.82
C ARG A 62 2.32 -2.17 -5.81
N VAL A 63 2.12 -2.83 -4.67
CA VAL A 63 1.07 -3.83 -4.47
C VAL A 63 0.10 -3.36 -3.41
N VAL A 64 -1.20 -3.41 -3.72
CA VAL A 64 -2.29 -3.14 -2.77
C VAL A 64 -3.03 -4.44 -2.51
N LEU A 65 -3.17 -4.77 -1.22
CA LEU A 65 -3.93 -5.93 -0.76
C LEU A 65 -5.18 -5.42 -0.05
N THR A 66 -6.36 -5.85 -0.50
CA THR A 66 -7.63 -5.42 0.09
C THR A 66 -8.58 -6.59 0.27
N ASN A 67 -9.41 -6.52 1.31
CA ASN A 67 -10.40 -7.56 1.61
C ASN A 67 -11.78 -7.32 0.99
N LYS A 68 -11.96 -6.19 0.29
CA LYS A 68 -13.20 -5.83 -0.40
C LYS A 68 -12.88 -4.92 -1.60
N PRO A 69 -13.78 -4.81 -2.59
CA PRO A 69 -13.60 -3.84 -3.66
C PRO A 69 -13.39 -2.42 -3.11
N MET A 70 -12.41 -1.71 -3.68
CA MET A 70 -12.11 -0.31 -3.34
C MET A 70 -12.82 0.62 -4.32
N ASP A 71 -13.45 1.66 -3.78
CA ASP A 71 -13.88 2.81 -4.57
C ASP A 71 -12.66 3.68 -4.97
N ASP A 72 -12.92 4.71 -5.77
CA ASP A 72 -11.87 5.62 -6.25
C ASP A 72 -11.21 6.42 -5.12
N ARG A 73 -11.94 6.67 -4.02
CA ARG A 73 -11.43 7.39 -2.86
C ARG A 73 -10.40 6.56 -2.11
N VAL A 74 -10.76 5.32 -1.78
CA VAL A 74 -9.85 4.38 -1.12
C VAL A 74 -8.67 4.08 -2.03
N PHE A 75 -8.87 3.94 -3.33
CA PHE A 75 -7.75 3.76 -4.25
C PHE A 75 -6.81 4.98 -4.28
N ALA A 76 -7.35 6.21 -4.27
CA ALA A 76 -6.55 7.43 -4.19
C ALA A 76 -5.76 7.53 -2.87
N HIS A 77 -6.31 7.04 -1.77
CA HIS A 77 -5.62 6.90 -0.49
C HIS A 77 -4.41 5.96 -0.64
N GLU A 78 -4.60 4.75 -1.15
CA GLU A 78 -3.53 3.76 -1.33
C GLU A 78 -2.44 4.22 -2.30
N LEU A 79 -2.78 5.00 -3.34
CA LEU A 79 -1.79 5.60 -4.25
C LEU A 79 -0.81 6.54 -3.52
N VAL A 80 -1.22 7.17 -2.42
CA VAL A 80 -0.33 7.98 -1.60
C VAL A 80 0.69 7.08 -0.89
N HIS A 81 0.27 5.91 -0.39
CA HIS A 81 1.18 4.93 0.18
C HIS A 81 2.13 4.36 -0.87
N VAL A 82 1.68 4.12 -2.10
CA VAL A 82 2.57 3.74 -3.21
C VAL A 82 3.65 4.80 -3.42
N ARG A 83 3.26 6.08 -3.41
CA ARG A 83 4.22 7.17 -3.54
C ARG A 83 5.18 7.27 -2.35
N GLN A 84 4.70 7.00 -1.13
CA GLN A 84 5.54 6.95 0.06
C GLN A 84 6.57 5.82 -0.07
N TRP A 85 6.18 4.65 -0.57
CA TRP A 85 7.10 3.56 -0.89
C TRP A 85 8.13 3.94 -1.96
N GLU A 86 7.76 4.68 -2.98
CA GLU A 86 8.74 5.16 -3.98
C GLU A 86 9.75 6.16 -3.41
N LEU A 87 9.39 6.86 -2.32
CA LEU A 87 10.26 7.84 -1.66
C LEU A 87 11.13 7.21 -0.58
N TRP A 88 10.53 6.35 0.25
CA TRP A 88 11.17 5.77 1.44
C TRP A 88 11.66 4.35 1.22
N GLY A 89 11.12 3.64 0.21
CA GLY A 89 11.51 2.27 -0.11
C GLY A 89 11.39 1.37 1.11
N PRO A 90 12.35 0.46 1.35
CA PRO A 90 12.36 -0.42 2.52
C PRO A 90 12.30 0.29 3.87
N LEU A 91 12.74 1.56 3.96
CA LEU A 91 12.66 2.31 5.21
C LEU A 91 11.22 2.49 5.69
N THR A 92 10.22 2.41 4.79
CA THR A 92 8.79 2.43 5.13
C THR A 92 8.45 1.39 6.20
N PHE A 93 9.10 0.22 6.20
CA PHE A 93 8.89 -0.81 7.23
C PHE A 93 9.25 -0.34 8.65
N VAL A 94 10.11 0.67 8.78
CA VAL A 94 10.56 1.20 10.06
C VAL A 94 9.89 2.54 10.36
N VAL A 95 9.92 3.49 9.42
CA VAL A 95 9.44 4.85 9.68
C VAL A 95 7.92 4.91 9.86
N TYR A 96 7.16 4.05 9.16
CA TYR A 96 5.71 4.05 9.27
C TYR A 96 5.22 3.54 10.64
N PRO A 97 5.69 2.38 11.17
CA PRO A 97 5.35 1.96 12.53
C PRO A 97 5.80 2.96 13.60
N LEU A 98 7.02 3.52 13.48
CA LEU A 98 7.51 4.55 14.42
C LEU A 98 6.59 5.79 14.42
N ALA A 99 6.16 6.23 13.24
CA ALA A 99 5.20 7.32 13.10
C ALA A 99 3.79 6.99 13.64
N SER A 100 3.48 5.71 13.83
CA SER A 100 2.20 5.24 14.38
C SER A 100 2.18 5.15 15.91
N VAL A 101 3.32 5.32 16.59
CA VAL A 101 3.42 5.24 18.07
C VAL A 101 2.51 6.25 18.77
N ALA A 102 2.33 7.44 18.17
CA ALA A 102 1.39 8.45 18.66
C ALA A 102 -0.09 8.17 18.29
N GLY A 103 -0.37 6.99 17.72
CA GLY A 103 -1.68 6.55 17.26
C GLY A 103 -1.84 6.63 15.74
N TYR A 104 -2.47 5.60 15.17
CA TYR A 104 -2.69 5.45 13.72
C TYR A 104 -3.34 6.68 13.05
N ARG A 105 -4.36 7.29 13.67
CA ARG A 105 -5.04 8.47 13.12
C ARG A 105 -4.16 9.72 13.08
N ARG A 106 -3.12 9.78 13.92
CA ARG A 106 -2.16 10.88 14.00
C ARG A 106 -0.89 10.63 13.19
N ASN A 107 -0.75 9.44 12.60
CA ASN A 107 0.39 9.11 11.76
C ASN A 107 0.43 10.07 10.55
N PRO A 108 1.53 10.82 10.33
CA PRO A 108 1.66 11.76 9.21
C PRO A 108 1.48 11.14 7.83
N PHE A 109 1.88 9.87 7.65
CA PHE A 109 1.69 9.13 6.39
C PHE A 109 0.21 8.94 6.08
N GLU A 110 -0.56 8.59 7.11
CA GLU A 110 -2.00 8.39 7.07
C GLU A 110 -2.78 9.69 6.92
N VAL A 111 -2.36 10.76 7.60
CA VAL A 111 -2.93 12.11 7.44
C VAL A 111 -2.72 12.62 6.00
N ALA A 112 -1.53 12.41 5.44
CA ALA A 112 -1.25 12.79 4.07
C ALA A 112 -2.11 12.01 3.05
N ALA A 113 -2.36 10.73 3.30
CA ALA A 113 -3.20 9.88 2.46
C ALA A 113 -4.67 10.33 2.50
N ARG A 114 -5.24 10.53 3.70
CA ARG A 114 -6.60 11.05 3.90
C ARG A 114 -6.83 12.40 3.24
N ARG A 115 -5.92 13.35 3.46
CA ARG A 115 -6.00 14.68 2.85
C ARG A 115 -6.04 14.63 1.33
N ARG A 116 -5.31 13.69 0.72
CA ARG A 116 -5.28 13.56 -0.75
C ARG A 116 -6.52 12.85 -1.29
N ALA A 117 -7.10 11.94 -0.52
CA ALA A 117 -8.33 11.23 -0.82
C ALA A 117 -9.60 12.09 -0.57
N GLY A 118 -9.50 13.20 0.18
CA GLY A 118 -10.64 14.06 0.50
C GLY A 118 -11.46 13.57 1.69
N GLU A 119 -10.80 12.93 2.66
CA GLU A 119 -11.34 12.56 3.98
C GLU A 119 -11.01 13.61 5.04
#